data_AF-A0A3N5P806-F1
#
_entry.id   AF-A0A3N5P806-F1
#
_cell.length_a   1.000
_cell.length_b   1.000
_cell.length_c   1.000
_cell.angle_alpha   90.00
_cell.angle_beta   90.00
_cell.angle_gamma   90.00
#
_symmetry.space_group_name_H-M   'P 1'
#
loop_
_entity.id
_entity.type
_entity.pdbx_description
1 polymer ?
#
loop_
_entity_poly.entity_id
_entity_poly.type
_entity_poly.pdbx_seq_one_letter_code
_entity_poly.pdbx_strand_id
1 'polypeptide(L)'
;MEERIADFIAALRAAGVRISIAESEDAFRATDRLGMKERQVFQDALRTTLVKENQDRPTFDRMFPLYFGSGGPPLQDLAQDLTPEEREMLAQALRALLEQMRRQGQES
;
A
#
# COMPACT_ATOMS: atom_id res chain seq x y z
N MET A 1 7.03 -1.92 5.12
CA MET A 1 6.50 -3.00 4.24
C MET A 1 5.55 -3.93 4.99
N GLU A 2 5.94 -4.48 6.15
CA GLU A 2 5.09 -5.40 6.93
C GLU A 2 3.71 -4.82 7.28
N GLU A 3 3.65 -3.57 7.74
CA GLU A 3 2.39 -2.87 8.05
C GLU A 3 1.45 -2.83 6.83
N ARG A 4 1.99 -2.52 5.65
CA ARG A 4 1.21 -2.50 4.39
C ARG A 4 0.67 -3.88 4.01
N ILE A 5 1.41 -4.95 4.31
CA ILE A 5 0.95 -6.33 4.12
C ILE A 5 -0.16 -6.65 5.12
N ALA A 6 0.00 -6.26 6.39
CA ALA A 6 -1.03 -6.44 7.41
C ALA A 6 -2.34 -5.72 7.03
N ASP A 7 -2.25 -4.46 6.59
CA ASP A 7 -3.38 -3.67 6.12
C ASP A 7 -4.06 -4.31 4.90
N PHE A 8 -3.26 -4.83 3.96
CA PHE A 8 -3.78 -5.52 2.79
C PHE A 8 -4.53 -6.80 3.18
N ILE A 9 -3.99 -7.61 4.10
CA ILE A 9 -4.65 -8.83 4.61
C ILE A 9 -5.96 -8.46 5.33
N ALA A 10 -5.94 -7.41 6.16
CA ALA A 10 -7.14 -6.93 6.84
C ALA A 10 -8.22 -6.50 5.83
N ALA A 11 -7.83 -5.80 4.77
CA ALA A 11 -8.74 -5.35 3.73
C ALA A 11 -9.32 -6.50 2.91
N LEU A 12 -8.52 -7.52 2.57
CA LEU A 12 -9.01 -8.72 1.89
C LEU A 12 -10.03 -9.46 2.76
N ARG A 13 -9.77 -9.60 4.07
CA ARG A 13 -10.74 -10.17 5.03
C ARG A 13 -12.03 -9.36 5.08
N ALA A 14 -11.95 -8.03 5.13
CA ALA A 14 -13.10 -7.14 5.09
C ALA A 14 -13.89 -7.24 3.77
N ALA A 15 -13.20 -7.54 2.67
CA ALA A 15 -13.80 -7.80 1.36
C ALA A 15 -14.37 -9.23 1.20
N GLY A 16 -14.33 -10.05 2.25
CA GLY A 16 -14.92 -11.39 2.29
C GLY A 16 -13.97 -12.53 1.93
N VAL A 17 -12.68 -12.26 1.67
CA VAL A 17 -11.68 -13.30 1.43
C VAL A 17 -11.32 -13.98 2.75
N ARG A 18 -11.48 -15.30 2.82
CA ARG A 18 -11.15 -16.07 4.03
C ARG A 18 -9.65 -16.31 4.08
N ILE A 19 -8.98 -15.60 5.01
CA ILE A 19 -7.53 -15.71 5.24
C ILE A 19 -7.29 -16.12 6.69
N SER A 20 -6.69 -17.29 6.89
CA SER A 20 -6.24 -17.83 8.16
C SER A 20 -4.97 -17.15 8.69
N ILE A 21 -4.62 -17.43 9.94
CA ILE A 21 -3.37 -16.97 10.55
C ILE A 21 -2.16 -17.59 9.84
N ALA A 22 -2.22 -18.88 9.50
CA ALA A 22 -1.13 -19.58 8.81
C ALA A 22 -0.84 -18.98 7.43
N GLU A 23 -1.88 -18.68 6.64
CA GLU A 23 -1.74 -18.01 5.34
C GLU A 23 -1.15 -16.59 5.47
N SER A 24 -1.49 -15.87 6.56
CA SER A 24 -0.87 -14.57 6.85
C SER A 24 0.62 -14.73 7.16
N GLU A 25 0.98 -15.70 7.97
CA GLU A 25 2.38 -15.99 8.33
C GLU A 25 3.21 -16.41 7.10
N ASP A 26 2.64 -17.23 6.22
CA ASP A 26 3.26 -17.63 4.96
C ASP A 26 3.45 -16.44 4.02
N ALA A 27 2.50 -15.51 3.97
CA ALA A 27 2.64 -14.28 3.20
C ALA A 27 3.80 -13.41 3.71
N PHE A 28 3.93 -13.24 5.03
CA PHE A 28 5.07 -12.52 5.62
C PHE A 28 6.40 -13.22 5.30
N ARG A 29 6.48 -14.54 5.47
CA ARG A 29 7.69 -15.32 5.13
C ARG A 29 8.08 -15.23 3.66
N ALA A 30 7.10 -15.28 2.75
CA ALA A 30 7.35 -15.20 1.32
C ALA A 30 7.87 -13.82 0.92
N THR A 31 7.28 -12.76 1.46
CA THR A 31 7.61 -11.37 1.11
C THR A 31 8.92 -10.89 1.71
N ASP A 32 9.30 -11.36 2.90
CA ASP A 32 10.60 -11.08 3.53
C ASP A 32 11.78 -11.54 2.66
N ARG A 33 11.60 -12.63 1.91
CA ARG A 33 12.65 -13.20 1.04
C ARG A 33 12.73 -12.58 -0.36
N LEU A 34 11.63 -12.03 -0.87
CA LEU A 34 11.51 -11.64 -2.28
C LEU A 34 11.85 -10.16 -2.54
N GLY A 35 11.63 -9.27 -1.57
CA GLY A 35 11.70 -7.83 -1.79
C GLY A 35 10.76 -7.33 -2.91
N MET A 36 10.81 -6.03 -3.24
CA MET A 36 9.95 -5.39 -4.26
C MET A 36 10.58 -5.29 -5.66
N LYS A 37 11.77 -5.87 -5.88
CA LYS A 37 12.53 -5.69 -7.13
C LYS A 37 11.79 -6.21 -8.37
N GLU A 38 10.98 -7.25 -8.19
CA GLU A 38 10.14 -7.83 -9.22
C GLU A 38 8.68 -7.85 -8.75
N ARG A 39 7.96 -6.77 -9.08
CA ARG A 39 6.54 -6.58 -8.70
C ARG A 39 5.67 -7.80 -8.99
N GLN A 40 5.85 -8.41 -10.16
CA GLN A 40 5.06 -9.57 -10.57
C GLN A 40 5.30 -10.76 -9.63
N VAL A 41 6.57 -11.01 -9.28
CA VAL A 41 6.94 -12.08 -8.34
C VAL A 41 6.37 -11.81 -6.95
N PHE A 42 6.41 -10.55 -6.49
CA PHE A 42 5.79 -10.16 -5.22
C PHE A 42 4.28 -10.38 -5.22
N GLN A 43 3.59 -10.00 -6.31
CA GLN A 43 2.15 -10.24 -6.48
C GLN A 43 1.83 -11.73 -6.48
N ASP A 44 2.59 -12.52 -7.23
CA ASP A 44 2.37 -13.95 -7.37
C ASP A 44 2.59 -14.69 -6.05
N ALA A 45 3.60 -14.28 -5.26
CA ALA A 45 3.86 -14.81 -3.93
C ALA A 45 2.69 -14.56 -2.98
N LEU A 46 2.25 -13.29 -2.86
CA LEU A 46 1.11 -12.93 -2.02
C LEU A 46 -0.18 -13.63 -2.47
N ARG A 47 -0.43 -13.73 -3.77
CA ARG A 47 -1.60 -14.45 -4.29
C ARG A 47 -1.55 -15.92 -3.92
N THR A 48 -0.36 -16.53 -4.00
CA THR A 48 -0.17 -17.95 -3.69
C THR A 48 -0.37 -18.24 -2.21
N THR A 49 0.07 -17.35 -1.33
CA THR A 49 -0.03 -17.56 0.12
C THR A 49 -1.39 -17.16 0.70
N LEU A 50 -2.09 -16.18 0.10
CA LEU A 50 -3.32 -15.60 0.67
C LEU A 50 -4.62 -16.10 0.01
N VAL A 51 -4.55 -16.60 -1.23
CA VAL A 51 -5.75 -16.95 -2.01
C VAL A 51 -5.84 -18.45 -2.20
N LYS A 52 -6.65 -19.10 -1.36
CA LYS A 52 -6.89 -20.54 -1.41
C LYS A 52 -7.94 -20.93 -2.45
N GLU A 53 -9.00 -20.14 -2.56
CA GLU A 53 -10.15 -20.45 -3.43
C GLU A 53 -10.07 -19.65 -4.75
N ASN A 54 -10.37 -20.28 -5.88
CA ASN A 54 -10.34 -19.60 -7.17
C ASN A 54 -11.31 -18.42 -7.26
N GLN A 55 -12.44 -18.48 -6.55
CA GLN A 55 -13.42 -17.41 -6.47
C GLN A 55 -12.89 -16.12 -5.84
N ASP A 56 -11.83 -16.20 -5.03
CA ASP A 56 -11.26 -15.06 -4.31
C ASP A 56 -10.15 -14.35 -5.12
N ARG A 57 -9.69 -14.97 -6.21
CA ARG A 57 -8.65 -14.40 -7.10
C ARG A 57 -9.04 -13.04 -7.69
N PRO A 58 -10.27 -12.84 -8.22
CA PRO A 58 -10.66 -11.53 -8.77
C PRO A 58 -10.63 -10.41 -7.71
N THR A 59 -11.00 -10.72 -6.47
CA THR A 59 -10.95 -9.76 -5.36
C THR A 59 -9.50 -9.38 -5.05
N PHE A 60 -8.61 -10.37 -4.95
CA PHE A 60 -7.19 -10.13 -4.76
C PHE A 60 -6.59 -9.28 -5.88
N ASP A 61 -6.78 -9.66 -7.14
CA ASP A 61 -6.16 -8.99 -8.29
C ASP A 61 -6.64 -7.54 -8.42
N ARG A 62 -7.90 -7.25 -8.04
CA ARG A 62 -8.44 -5.89 -7.98
C ARG A 62 -7.84 -5.05 -6.86
N MET A 63 -7.63 -5.64 -5.68
CA MET A 63 -7.18 -4.90 -4.50
C MET A 63 -5.67 -4.72 -4.46
N PHE A 64 -4.89 -5.68 -4.98
CA PHE A 64 -3.43 -5.65 -4.94
C PHE A 64 -2.82 -4.34 -5.49
N PRO A 65 -3.25 -3.80 -6.64
CA PRO A 65 -2.75 -2.52 -7.14
C PRO A 65 -3.07 -1.31 -6.25
N LEU A 66 -4.10 -1.37 -5.40
CA LEU A 66 -4.44 -0.26 -4.50
C LEU A 66 -3.44 -0.12 -3.34
N TYR A 67 -2.88 -1.25 -2.91
CA TYR A 67 -1.90 -1.32 -1.82
C TYR A 67 -0.48 -1.23 -2.34
N PHE A 68 -0.20 -1.91 -3.45
CA PHE A 68 1.16 -2.09 -3.94
C PHE A 68 1.41 -1.47 -5.31
N GLY A 69 0.41 -0.87 -5.97
CA GLY A 69 0.58 -0.09 -7.21
C GLY A 69 1.57 1.05 -7.08
N SER A 70 2.10 1.52 -8.20
CA SER A 70 2.87 2.77 -8.32
C SER A 70 2.08 4.04 -7.91
N GLY A 71 0.89 3.88 -7.34
CA GLY A 71 0.00 4.92 -6.84
C GLY A 71 -0.83 4.51 -5.61
N GLY A 72 -0.34 3.59 -4.75
CA GLY A 72 -0.81 3.50 -3.36
C GLY A 72 -0.46 4.80 -2.59
N PRO A 73 -1.06 5.10 -1.42
CA PRO A 73 -1.03 6.44 -0.82
C PRO A 73 0.39 7.05 -0.87
N PRO A 74 0.63 8.07 -1.73
CA PRO A 74 1.97 8.58 -2.03
C PRO A 74 2.72 9.03 -0.78
N LEU A 75 1.98 9.37 0.27
CA LEU A 75 2.49 9.93 1.50
C LEU A 75 3.30 8.94 2.34
N GLN A 76 3.04 7.63 2.31
CA GLN A 76 3.72 6.70 3.21
C GLN A 76 5.10 6.28 2.71
N ASP A 77 5.27 5.92 1.43
CA ASP A 77 6.60 5.59 0.89
C ASP A 77 7.48 6.83 0.79
N LEU A 78 6.95 7.98 0.35
CA LEU A 78 7.69 9.24 0.41
C LEU A 78 8.07 9.56 1.85
N ALA A 79 7.14 9.55 2.82
CA ALA A 79 7.51 9.90 4.19
C ALA A 79 8.44 8.90 4.89
N GLN A 80 8.53 7.65 4.44
CA GLN A 80 9.45 6.66 5.03
C GLN A 80 10.90 6.84 4.53
N ASP A 81 11.09 7.22 3.27
CA ASP A 81 12.42 7.43 2.69
C ASP A 81 12.97 8.86 2.91
N LEU A 82 12.12 9.80 3.33
CA LEU A 82 12.51 11.18 3.62
C LEU A 82 13.13 11.32 5.02
N THR A 83 14.18 12.11 5.13
CA THR A 83 14.72 12.49 6.44
C THR A 83 13.69 13.32 7.23
N PRO A 84 13.81 13.43 8.57
CA PRO A 84 12.95 14.31 9.36
C PRO A 84 12.87 15.74 8.80
N GLU A 85 13.99 16.26 8.29
CA GLU A 85 14.08 17.60 7.71
C GLU A 85 13.33 17.70 6.37
N GLU A 86 13.46 16.71 5.51
CA GLU A 86 12.76 16.67 4.22
C GLU A 86 11.24 16.55 4.38
N ARG A 87 10.79 15.81 5.40
CA ARG A 87 9.37 15.73 5.78
C ARG A 87 8.82 17.07 6.22
N GLU A 88 9.58 17.81 7.03
CA GLU A 88 9.20 19.15 7.49
C GLU A 88 9.10 20.11 6.30
N MET A 89 10.07 20.05 5.38
CA MET A 89 10.08 20.88 4.16
C MET A 89 8.89 20.57 3.23
N LEU A 90 8.56 19.30 3.02
CA LEU A 90 7.38 18.90 2.24
C LEU A 90 6.08 19.39 2.89
N ALA A 91 5.96 19.26 4.21
CA ALA A 91 4.80 19.74 4.95
C ALA A 91 4.64 21.26 4.83
N GLN A 92 5.74 22.01 4.89
CA GLN A 92 5.73 23.46 4.68
C GLN A 92 5.33 23.84 3.24
N ALA A 93 5.86 23.13 2.24
CA ALA A 93 5.52 23.38 0.82
C ALA A 93 4.04 23.12 0.53
N LEU A 94 3.45 22.05 1.06
CA LEU A 94 2.02 21.74 0.91
C LEU A 94 1.14 22.80 1.58
N ARG A 95 1.53 23.30 2.76
CA ARG A 95 0.80 24.39 3.44
C ARG A 95 0.82 25.67 2.62
N ALA A 96 1.99 26.07 2.11
CA ALA A 96 2.14 27.25 1.28
C ALA A 96 1.29 27.16 -0.01
N LEU A 97 1.25 25.99 -0.64
CA LEU A 97 0.43 25.76 -1.84
C LEU A 97 -1.07 25.89 -1.53
N LEU A 98 -1.55 25.28 -0.44
CA LEU A 98 -2.95 25.39 -0.02
C LEU A 98 -3.35 26.84 0.32
N GLU A 99 -2.45 27.61 0.92
CA GLU A 99 -2.67 29.04 1.17
C GLU A 99 -2.74 29.85 -0.12
N GLN A 100 -1.86 29.58 -1.10
CA GLN A 100 -1.92 30.23 -2.42
C GLN A 100 -3.25 29.95 -3.13
N MET A 101 -3.71 28.69 -3.13
CA MET A 101 -4.99 28.33 -3.74
C MET A 101 -6.18 29.03 -3.05
N ARG A 102 -6.15 29.16 -1.72
CA ARG A 102 -7.19 29.90 -0.97
C ARG A 102 -7.21 31.39 -1.32
N ARG A 103 -6.04 32.00 -1.54
CA ARG A 103 -5.96 33.41 -1.97
C ARG A 103 -6.48 33.59 -3.38
N GLN A 104 -6.11 32.71 -4.32
CA GLN A 104 -6.60 32.75 -5.70
C GLN A 104 -8.12 32.55 -5.79
N GLY A 105 -8.70 31.72 -4.93
CA GLY A 105 -10.16 31.54 -4.85
C GLY A 105 -10.92 32.69 -4.17
N GLN A 106 -10.23 33.67 -3.56
CA GLN A 106 -10.85 34.87 -2.95
C GLN A 106 -10.76 36.11 -3.84
N GLU A 107 -9.97 36.05 -4.92
CA GLU A 107 -9.79 37.13 -5.90
C GLU A 107 -10.62 36.92 -7.20
N SER A 108 -11.47 35.88 -7.25
CA SER A 108 -12.40 35.59 -8.35
C SER A 108 -13.86 35.84 -7.98
#